data_AF-A0A7Y0QR68-F1
#
_entry.id   AF-A0A7Y0QR68-F1
#
_cell.length_a   1.000
_cell.length_b   1.000
_cell.length_c   1.000
_cell.angle_alpha   90.00
_cell.angle_beta   90.00
_cell.angle_gamma   90.00
#
_symmetry.space_group_name_H-M   'P 1'
#
loop_
_entity.id
_entity.type
_entity.pdbx_description
1 polymer ?
#
loop_
_entity_poly.entity_id
_entity_poly.type
_entity_poly.pdbx_seq_one_letter_code
_entity_poly.pdbx_strand_id
1 'polypeptide(L)'
;MFELPLADGITASFQRFPSPDNGLLARRPPSAGALPLCPAGDGGFVCALPDGEACWIGLTARPGAAMVLVGVLAELSDGSPIDVLSGARLSGAGTGAGTGGGLAAVQPVELLSVPPSAQVAGILRPGDGWLALCRESRTAAAGGNTGSPEALAVRLHLVVRPAPDQAREQRSTAVELVDGSRFRQECGERVPAPSPTVYGGWRLP
;
A
#
# COMPACT_ATOMS: atom_id res chain seq x y z
N MET A 1 13.25 -6.45 -6.88
CA MET A 1 12.36 -5.75 -7.85
C MET A 1 11.83 -4.47 -7.21
N PHE A 2 11.44 -3.44 -7.96
CA PHE A 2 10.90 -2.17 -7.38
C PHE A 2 9.51 -1.78 -7.90
N GLU A 3 9.03 -2.50 -8.92
CA GLU A 3 7.73 -2.26 -9.53
C GLU A 3 6.96 -3.57 -9.58
N LEU A 4 5.70 -3.52 -9.17
CA LEU A 4 4.75 -4.61 -9.18
C LEU A 4 3.90 -4.51 -10.46
N PRO A 5 4.00 -5.46 -11.41
CA PRO A 5 3.11 -5.46 -12.56
C PRO A 5 1.66 -5.73 -12.13
N LEU A 6 0.74 -4.87 -12.56
CA LEU A 6 -0.69 -4.97 -12.25
C LEU A 6 -1.51 -5.43 -13.46
N ALA A 7 -1.23 -4.85 -14.61
CA ALA A 7 -1.81 -5.19 -15.91
C ALA A 7 -0.77 -4.90 -17.00
N ASP A 8 -1.09 -5.23 -18.25
CA ASP A 8 -0.17 -4.89 -19.35
C ASP A 8 0.02 -3.36 -19.43
N GLY A 9 1.28 -2.94 -19.39
CA GLY A 9 1.64 -1.53 -19.35
C GLY A 9 1.38 -0.77 -18.04
N ILE A 10 0.82 -1.41 -17.00
CA ILE A 10 0.47 -0.77 -15.72
C ILE A 10 1.26 -1.38 -14.56
N THR A 11 1.96 -0.56 -13.79
CA THR A 11 2.72 -1.01 -12.60
C THR A 11 2.40 -0.19 -11.36
N ALA A 12 2.59 -0.80 -10.19
CA ALA A 12 2.61 -0.13 -8.90
C ALA A 12 4.03 -0.06 -8.34
N SER A 13 4.38 1.02 -7.65
CA SER A 13 5.60 1.14 -6.87
C SER A 13 5.29 1.68 -5.48
N PHE A 14 6.04 1.24 -4.48
CA PHE A 14 5.89 1.67 -3.09
C PHE A 14 7.01 2.64 -2.77
N GLN A 15 6.66 3.84 -2.34
CA GLN A 15 7.58 4.97 -2.29
C GLN A 15 7.68 5.44 -0.86
N ARG A 16 8.87 5.29 -0.27
CA ARG A 16 9.07 5.54 1.17
C ARG A 16 9.28 7.01 1.48
N PHE A 17 8.98 7.36 2.71
CA PHE A 17 9.30 8.63 3.35
C PHE A 17 9.35 8.43 4.87
N PRO A 18 9.94 9.36 5.65
CA PRO A 18 9.92 9.27 7.11
C PRO A 18 8.48 9.26 7.65
N SER A 19 8.15 8.32 8.54
CA SER A 19 6.81 8.24 9.12
C SER A 19 6.49 9.50 9.93
N PRO A 20 5.32 10.13 9.74
CA PRO A 20 4.91 11.31 10.50
C PRO A 20 4.63 10.94 11.95
N ASP A 21 4.98 11.83 12.89
CA ASP A 21 4.85 11.57 14.33
C ASP A 21 3.40 11.31 14.77
N ASN A 22 2.44 11.97 14.10
CA ASN A 22 1.01 11.85 14.37
C ASN A 22 0.29 10.91 13.39
N GLY A 23 1.01 10.14 12.57
CA GLY A 23 0.41 9.24 11.59
C GLY A 23 -0.32 9.91 10.42
N LEU A 24 -0.50 11.24 10.44
CA LEU A 24 -1.34 11.97 9.49
C LEU A 24 -0.53 12.71 8.44
N LEU A 25 -1.09 12.76 7.23
CA LEU A 25 -0.56 13.45 6.07
C LEU A 25 -1.56 14.51 5.62
N ALA A 26 -1.15 15.77 5.61
CA ALA A 26 -1.92 16.85 5.01
C ALA A 26 -1.76 16.92 3.47
N ARG A 27 -0.68 16.33 2.96
CA ARG A 27 -0.37 16.20 1.52
C ARG A 27 0.59 15.05 1.31
N ARG A 28 0.72 14.59 0.06
CA ARG A 28 1.70 13.58 -0.33
C ARG A 28 3.14 14.04 0.00
N PRO A 29 3.92 13.25 0.76
CA PRO A 29 5.33 13.54 1.01
C PRO A 29 6.22 13.31 -0.23
N PRO A 30 7.37 13.98 -0.32
CA PRO A 30 8.40 13.60 -1.29
C PRO A 30 8.91 12.18 -0.99
N SER A 31 9.21 11.41 -2.05
CA SER A 31 9.80 10.07 -1.90
C SER A 31 11.28 10.16 -1.55
N ALA A 32 11.71 9.30 -0.63
CA ALA A 32 13.10 8.98 -0.31
C ALA A 32 13.57 7.68 -1.00
N GLY A 33 12.81 7.19 -1.98
CA GLY A 33 13.14 6.07 -2.86
C GLY A 33 12.02 5.04 -2.99
N ALA A 34 12.13 4.18 -3.99
CA ALA A 34 11.27 3.02 -4.13
C ALA A 34 11.68 1.94 -3.11
N LEU A 35 10.68 1.29 -2.53
CA LEU A 35 10.86 0.13 -1.65
C LEU A 35 11.01 -1.14 -2.49
N PRO A 36 11.95 -2.04 -2.13
CA PRO A 36 12.14 -3.28 -2.85
C PRO A 36 10.99 -4.26 -2.54
N LEU A 37 10.62 -5.02 -3.57
CA LEU A 37 9.67 -6.12 -3.52
C LEU A 37 10.34 -7.43 -3.97
N CYS A 38 9.85 -8.54 -3.42
CA CYS A 38 10.10 -9.86 -3.96
C CYS A 38 8.81 -10.72 -3.93
N PRO A 39 8.66 -11.70 -4.82
CA PRO A 39 7.56 -12.65 -4.75
C PRO A 39 7.59 -13.44 -3.44
N ALA A 40 6.43 -13.63 -2.84
CA ALA A 40 6.22 -14.55 -1.73
C ALA A 40 5.85 -15.95 -2.26
N GLY A 41 6.07 -16.98 -1.44
CA GLY A 41 5.76 -18.37 -1.81
C GLY A 41 4.27 -18.67 -2.00
N ASP A 42 3.37 -17.77 -1.59
CA ASP A 42 1.90 -17.89 -1.70
C ASP A 42 1.31 -17.21 -2.94
N GLY A 43 2.16 -16.72 -3.86
CA GLY A 43 1.73 -15.96 -5.04
C GLY A 43 1.48 -14.47 -4.77
N GLY A 44 1.67 -14.01 -3.53
CA GLY A 44 1.76 -12.60 -3.19
C GLY A 44 3.16 -12.03 -3.36
N PHE A 45 3.37 -10.86 -2.78
CA PHE A 45 4.66 -10.18 -2.71
C PHE A 45 4.93 -9.73 -1.28
N VAL A 46 6.21 -9.57 -0.99
CA VAL A 46 6.69 -8.98 0.25
C VAL A 46 7.40 -7.69 -0.13
N CYS A 47 7.03 -6.60 0.55
CA CYS A 47 7.61 -5.26 0.35
C CYS A 47 8.32 -4.85 1.64
N ALA A 48 9.58 -4.45 1.53
CA ALA A 48 10.32 -3.98 2.70
C ALA A 48 9.86 -2.57 3.09
N LEU A 49 9.35 -2.40 4.30
CA LEU A 49 9.04 -1.11 4.90
C LEU A 49 9.75 -1.05 6.27
N PRO A 50 10.98 -0.50 6.32
CA PRO A 50 11.74 -0.37 7.57
C PRO A 50 11.01 0.44 8.65
N ASP A 51 11.36 0.18 9.90
CA ASP A 51 10.80 0.86 11.06
C ASP A 51 11.02 2.38 10.99
N GLY A 52 10.00 3.13 11.38
CA GLY A 52 10.04 4.59 11.28
C GLY A 52 9.90 5.16 9.87
N GLU A 53 9.70 4.33 8.85
CA GLU A 53 9.29 4.76 7.51
C GLU A 53 7.79 4.53 7.30
N ALA A 54 7.24 5.27 6.35
CA ALA A 54 5.91 5.07 5.80
C ALA A 54 6.02 5.06 4.26
N CYS A 55 4.97 4.61 3.57
CA CYS A 55 4.96 4.60 2.11
C CYS A 55 3.67 5.16 1.50
N TRP A 56 3.78 5.59 0.25
CA TRP A 56 2.65 5.83 -0.64
C TRP A 56 2.80 4.97 -1.89
N ILE A 57 1.69 4.72 -2.60
CA ILE A 57 1.67 3.87 -3.80
C ILE A 57 1.61 4.75 -5.03
N GLY A 58 2.59 4.61 -5.93
CA GLY A 58 2.56 5.21 -7.26
C GLY A 58 2.06 4.20 -8.30
N LEU A 59 1.06 4.58 -9.08
CA LEU A 59 0.52 3.79 -10.19
C LEU A 59 0.97 4.43 -11.50
N THR A 60 1.76 3.72 -12.29
CA THR A 60 2.28 4.22 -13.57
C THR A 60 1.66 3.48 -14.74
N ALA A 61 1.42 4.21 -15.83
CA ALA A 61 0.98 3.65 -17.09
C ALA A 61 1.97 4.00 -18.20
N ARG A 62 2.41 2.98 -18.95
CA ARG A 62 3.17 3.21 -20.18
C ARG A 62 2.27 3.85 -21.26
N PRO A 63 2.83 4.67 -22.17
CA PRO A 63 2.09 5.19 -23.30
C PRO A 63 1.37 4.06 -24.08
N GLY A 64 0.07 4.23 -24.31
CA GLY A 64 -0.75 3.23 -25.02
C GLY A 64 -1.29 2.09 -24.16
N ALA A 65 -1.02 2.06 -22.85
CA ALA A 65 -1.62 1.08 -21.95
C ALA A 65 -3.16 1.22 -21.92
N ALA A 66 -3.85 0.09 -21.89
CA ALA A 66 -5.30 0.06 -21.74
C ALA A 66 -5.72 0.58 -20.37
N MET A 67 -6.89 1.23 -20.31
CA MET A 67 -7.43 1.72 -19.04
C MET A 67 -7.88 0.57 -18.15
N VAL A 68 -7.47 0.66 -16.88
CA VAL A 68 -7.87 -0.23 -15.80
C VAL A 68 -8.39 0.59 -14.62
N LEU A 69 -9.19 -0.06 -13.79
CA LEU A 69 -9.61 0.42 -12.49
C LEU A 69 -8.81 -0.29 -11.41
N VAL A 70 -8.25 0.47 -10.47
CA VAL A 70 -7.41 -0.03 -9.38
C VAL A 70 -8.02 0.33 -8.04
N GLY A 71 -8.42 -0.67 -7.26
CA GLY A 71 -8.78 -0.54 -5.86
C GLY A 71 -7.61 -0.93 -4.97
N VAL A 72 -7.52 -0.32 -3.79
CA VAL A 72 -6.51 -0.66 -2.80
C VAL A 72 -7.20 -0.93 -1.47
N LEU A 73 -7.03 -2.13 -0.97
CA LEU A 73 -7.46 -2.53 0.37
C LEU A 73 -6.24 -2.66 1.27
N ALA A 74 -6.40 -2.38 2.55
CA ALA A 74 -5.40 -2.66 3.56
C ALA A 74 -6.00 -3.58 4.63
N GLU A 75 -5.20 -4.53 5.10
CA GLU A 75 -5.44 -5.26 6.34
C GLU A 75 -4.69 -4.51 7.43
N LEU A 76 -5.45 -4.13 8.45
CA LEU A 76 -4.92 -3.44 9.60
C LEU A 76 -4.33 -4.45 10.60
N SER A 77 -3.52 -3.99 11.54
CA SER A 77 -2.92 -4.83 12.58
C SER A 77 -3.94 -5.53 13.49
N ASP A 78 -5.18 -5.02 13.54
CA ASP A 78 -6.32 -5.66 14.21
C ASP A 78 -7.02 -6.73 13.32
N GLY A 79 -6.46 -7.02 12.14
CA GLY A 79 -7.00 -7.94 11.13
C GLY A 79 -8.17 -7.36 10.33
N SER A 80 -8.62 -6.14 10.62
CA SER A 80 -9.78 -5.57 9.93
C SER A 80 -9.40 -5.03 8.55
N PRO A 81 -10.23 -5.27 7.53
CA PRO A 81 -10.01 -4.73 6.20
C PRO A 81 -10.54 -3.29 6.11
N ILE A 82 -9.82 -2.44 5.41
CA ILE A 82 -10.21 -1.07 5.09
C ILE A 82 -9.99 -0.78 3.61
N ASP A 83 -10.94 -0.10 2.99
CA ASP A 83 -10.74 0.47 1.67
C ASP A 83 -9.88 1.72 1.82
N VAL A 84 -8.67 1.71 1.23
CA VAL A 84 -7.68 2.77 1.41
C VAL A 84 -8.12 4.08 0.77
N LEU A 85 -8.91 4.01 -0.31
CA LEU A 85 -9.30 5.17 -1.10
C LEU A 85 -10.48 5.92 -0.48
N SER A 86 -11.43 5.21 0.12
CA SER A 86 -12.57 5.79 0.83
C SER A 86 -12.34 5.98 2.34
N GLY A 87 -11.42 5.22 2.93
CA GLY A 87 -11.28 5.13 4.38
C GLY A 87 -12.34 4.28 5.06
N ALA A 88 -13.23 3.62 4.31
CA ALA A 88 -14.32 2.84 4.87
C ALA A 88 -13.81 1.49 5.39
N ARG A 89 -14.05 1.18 6.67
CA ARG A 89 -13.86 -0.18 7.19
C ARG A 89 -14.86 -1.11 6.53
N LEU A 90 -14.38 -2.26 6.08
CA LEU A 90 -15.18 -3.22 5.33
C LEU A 90 -15.60 -4.38 6.23
N SER A 91 -16.86 -4.78 6.14
CA SER A 91 -17.38 -5.97 6.81
C SER A 91 -17.24 -7.16 5.87
N GLY A 92 -16.50 -8.21 6.26
CA GLY A 92 -16.46 -9.44 5.45
C GLY A 92 -15.17 -10.26 5.45
N ALA A 93 -14.08 -9.81 6.07
CA ALA A 93 -12.93 -10.69 6.34
C ALA A 93 -13.25 -11.48 7.62
N GLY A 94 -13.30 -12.82 7.52
CA GLY A 94 -13.55 -13.66 8.68
C GLY A 94 -12.46 -13.46 9.73
N THR A 95 -12.83 -13.24 10.98
CA THR A 95 -11.91 -13.08 12.13
C THR A 95 -11.20 -14.38 12.54
N GLY A 96 -10.98 -15.30 11.60
CA GLY A 96 -10.34 -16.57 11.86
C GLY A 96 -8.83 -16.46 11.68
N ALA A 97 -8.07 -16.65 12.77
CA ALA A 97 -6.62 -16.84 12.77
C ALA A 97 -6.18 -18.18 12.10
N GLY A 98 -6.88 -18.61 11.06
CA GLY A 98 -6.67 -19.84 10.32
C GLY A 98 -6.89 -19.61 8.84
N THR A 99 -5.77 -19.59 8.09
CA THR A 99 -5.64 -19.93 6.66
C THR A 99 -6.90 -19.73 5.79
N GLY A 100 -6.99 -18.57 5.12
CA GLY A 100 -7.65 -18.47 3.82
C GLY A 100 -8.89 -17.58 3.71
N GLY A 101 -9.46 -17.09 4.81
CA GLY A 101 -10.56 -16.11 4.80
C GLY A 101 -10.11 -14.66 4.58
N GLY A 102 -9.15 -14.44 3.67
CA GLY A 102 -8.41 -13.19 3.54
C GLY A 102 -9.13 -12.11 2.71
N LEU A 103 -8.53 -10.92 2.70
CA LEU A 103 -8.89 -9.75 1.86
C LEU A 103 -9.22 -10.07 0.38
N ALA A 104 -8.81 -11.23 -0.14
CA ALA A 104 -9.10 -11.68 -1.50
C ALA A 104 -10.60 -11.74 -1.84
N ALA A 105 -11.48 -11.99 -0.87
CA ALA A 105 -12.93 -12.01 -1.09
C ALA A 105 -13.59 -10.62 -0.95
N VAL A 106 -12.87 -9.65 -0.41
CA VAL A 106 -13.37 -8.30 -0.15
C VAL A 106 -13.26 -7.46 -1.41
N GLN A 107 -14.32 -6.72 -1.73
CA GLN A 107 -14.35 -5.83 -2.89
C GLN A 107 -14.09 -4.38 -2.45
N PRO A 108 -13.22 -3.64 -3.17
CA PRO A 108 -13.07 -2.21 -2.95
C PRO A 108 -14.36 -1.48 -3.31
N VAL A 109 -14.67 -0.46 -2.51
CA VAL A 109 -15.78 0.46 -2.71
C VAL A 109 -15.39 1.52 -3.74
N GLU A 110 -14.16 2.03 -3.63
CA GLU A 110 -13.62 3.07 -4.51
C GLU A 110 -12.53 2.51 -5.42
N LEU A 111 -12.46 3.05 -6.64
CA LEU A 111 -11.53 2.63 -7.68
C LEU A 111 -10.89 3.83 -8.36
N LEU A 112 -9.58 3.77 -8.60
CA LEU A 112 -8.85 4.75 -9.38
C LEU A 112 -8.73 4.31 -10.83
N SER A 113 -9.03 5.18 -11.78
CA SER A 113 -8.75 4.93 -13.21
C SER A 113 -7.27 5.17 -13.53
N VAL A 114 -6.65 4.25 -14.26
CA VAL A 114 -5.27 4.33 -14.73
C VAL A 114 -5.20 3.83 -16.18
N PRO A 115 -4.70 4.59 -17.18
CA PRO A 115 -4.18 5.95 -17.09
C PRO A 115 -5.26 7.05 -16.86
N PRO A 116 -4.87 8.29 -16.49
CA PRO A 116 -3.48 8.76 -16.29
C PRO A 116 -2.83 8.10 -15.07
N SER A 117 -1.50 8.18 -14.98
CA SER A 117 -0.76 7.74 -13.78
C SER A 117 -1.39 8.37 -12.53
N ALA A 118 -1.54 7.56 -11.49
CA ALA A 118 -2.27 7.92 -10.28
C ALA A 118 -1.44 7.59 -9.03
N GLN A 119 -1.95 7.94 -7.85
CA GLN A 119 -1.26 7.70 -6.60
C GLN A 119 -2.23 7.50 -5.44
N VAL A 120 -1.75 6.78 -4.42
CA VAL A 120 -2.44 6.59 -3.15
C VAL A 120 -1.50 7.05 -2.04
N ALA A 121 -1.76 8.22 -1.48
CA ALA A 121 -0.90 8.86 -0.48
C ALA A 121 -0.91 8.14 0.88
N GLY A 122 -2.03 7.48 1.19
CA GLY A 122 -2.32 6.88 2.49
C GLY A 122 -3.77 6.41 2.54
N ILE A 123 -4.23 5.94 3.69
CA ILE A 123 -5.65 5.62 3.92
C ILE A 123 -6.40 6.93 4.11
N LEU A 124 -7.41 7.20 3.29
CA LEU A 124 -8.21 8.41 3.41
C LEU A 124 -8.87 8.48 4.80
N ARG A 125 -8.76 9.63 5.48
CA ARG A 125 -9.61 9.98 6.63
C ARG A 125 -10.50 11.16 6.22
N PRO A 126 -11.80 10.95 6.02
CA PRO A 126 -12.72 12.03 5.67
C PRO A 126 -12.62 13.18 6.68
N GLY A 127 -12.23 14.37 6.20
CA GLY A 127 -12.06 15.57 7.01
C GLY A 127 -10.64 15.82 7.54
N ASP A 128 -9.80 14.79 7.68
CA ASP A 128 -8.48 14.88 8.35
C ASP A 128 -7.27 14.64 7.42
N GLY A 129 -7.51 14.33 6.14
CA GLY A 129 -6.46 14.05 5.15
C GLY A 129 -6.21 12.55 4.98
N TRP A 130 -4.96 12.10 5.12
CA TRP A 130 -4.62 10.68 4.99
C TRP A 130 -3.85 10.16 6.18
N LEU A 131 -4.14 8.93 6.61
CA LEU A 131 -3.24 8.16 7.44
C LEU A 131 -2.11 7.59 6.60
N ALA A 132 -0.88 7.76 7.07
CA ALA A 132 0.30 7.16 6.46
C ALA A 132 0.22 5.63 6.49
N LEU A 133 0.56 4.98 5.37
CA LEU A 133 0.74 3.53 5.35
C LEU A 133 2.07 3.21 6.04
N CYS A 134 1.98 2.76 7.28
CA CYS A 134 3.12 2.41 8.10
C CYS A 134 2.86 1.11 8.86
N ARG A 135 3.96 0.43 9.21
CA ARG A 135 3.95 -0.79 10.03
C ARG A 135 3.89 -0.50 11.52
N GLU A 136 4.31 0.69 11.95
CA GLU A 136 4.46 1.07 13.35
C GLU A 136 3.86 2.44 13.60
N SER A 137 3.13 2.56 14.72
CA SER A 137 2.64 3.87 15.15
C SER A 137 3.75 4.57 15.91
N ARG A 138 4.09 5.79 15.48
CA ARG A 138 5.01 6.67 16.21
C ARG A 138 4.31 7.55 17.23
N THR A 139 3.02 7.34 17.52
CA THR A 139 2.30 8.09 18.56
C THR A 139 3.05 7.97 19.89
N ALA A 140 3.86 9.00 20.14
CA ALA A 140 4.81 9.04 21.24
C ALA A 140 4.02 9.08 22.55
N ALA A 141 4.42 8.23 23.51
CA ALA A 141 5.02 8.56 24.82
C ALA A 141 4.79 9.92 25.51
N ALA A 142 4.03 10.88 24.97
CA ALA A 142 3.63 12.11 25.61
C ALA A 142 2.16 11.97 26.05
N GLY A 143 1.97 11.67 27.33
CA GLY A 143 0.66 11.43 27.93
C GLY A 143 -0.37 12.49 27.53
N GLY A 144 -1.46 12.04 26.90
CA GLY A 144 -2.54 12.94 26.51
C GLY A 144 -3.54 12.29 25.57
N ASN A 145 -4.52 11.62 26.17
CA ASN A 145 -5.77 11.10 25.59
C ASN A 145 -5.73 9.90 24.64
N THR A 146 -6.46 8.88 25.09
CA THR A 146 -6.89 7.63 24.45
C THR A 146 -7.72 7.88 23.18
N GLY A 147 -7.07 8.25 22.09
CA GLY A 147 -7.56 7.95 20.74
C GLY A 147 -7.14 6.54 20.37
N SER A 148 -8.07 5.75 19.83
CA SER A 148 -7.89 4.35 19.38
C SER A 148 -6.50 4.07 18.79
N PRO A 149 -5.87 2.89 19.04
CA PRO A 149 -4.59 2.54 18.44
C PRO A 149 -4.67 2.77 16.93
N GLU A 150 -3.89 3.73 16.42
CA GLU A 150 -3.93 4.06 15.00
C GLU A 150 -3.61 2.80 14.22
N ALA A 151 -4.57 2.40 13.38
CA ALA A 151 -4.55 1.09 12.76
C ALA A 151 -3.41 1.01 11.74
N LEU A 152 -2.49 0.08 11.94
CA LEU A 152 -1.27 -0.07 11.15
C LEU A 152 -1.52 -1.00 9.98
N ALA A 153 -1.12 -0.59 8.78
CA ALA A 153 -1.27 -1.44 7.60
C ALA A 153 -0.20 -2.54 7.62
N VAL A 154 -0.64 -3.80 7.69
CA VAL A 154 0.27 -4.96 7.68
C VAL A 154 0.29 -5.65 6.32
N ARG A 155 -0.83 -5.58 5.58
CA ARG A 155 -0.97 -6.16 4.25
C ARG A 155 -1.78 -5.23 3.35
N LEU A 156 -1.40 -5.14 2.09
CA LEU A 156 -2.09 -4.38 1.06
C LEU A 156 -2.60 -5.35 -0.01
N HIS A 157 -3.78 -5.10 -0.54
CA HIS A 157 -4.35 -5.85 -1.65
C HIS A 157 -4.71 -4.89 -2.77
N LEU A 158 -4.00 -5.01 -3.89
CA LEU A 158 -4.25 -4.23 -5.09
C LEU A 158 -5.20 -5.04 -5.97
N VAL A 159 -6.38 -4.49 -6.21
CA VAL A 159 -7.44 -5.10 -7.01
C VAL A 159 -7.51 -4.36 -8.34
N VAL A 160 -7.35 -5.09 -9.44
CA VAL A 160 -7.29 -4.54 -10.80
C VAL A 160 -8.43 -5.11 -11.63
N ARG A 161 -9.17 -4.22 -12.29
CA ARG A 161 -10.26 -4.57 -13.22
C ARG A 161 -10.04 -3.87 -14.58
N PRO A 162 -10.28 -4.54 -15.71
CA PRO A 162 -10.32 -3.89 -17.02
C PRO A 162 -11.40 -2.78 -17.07
N ALA A 163 -11.16 -1.71 -17.81
CA ALA A 163 -12.18 -0.71 -18.12
C ALA A 163 -12.61 -0.77 -19.62
N PRO A 164 -13.91 -0.61 -19.96
CA PRO A 164 -15.04 -0.41 -19.04
C PRO A 164 -15.29 -1.66 -18.17
N ASP A 165 -15.84 -1.47 -16.96
CA ASP A 165 -16.09 -2.49 -15.92
C ASP A 165 -17.16 -3.51 -16.35
N GLN A 166 -16.86 -4.24 -17.42
CA GLN A 166 -17.75 -5.21 -18.07
C GLN A 166 -17.18 -6.64 -17.99
N ALA A 167 -15.92 -6.79 -17.57
CA ALA A 167 -15.24 -8.08 -17.51
C ALA A 167 -15.37 -8.73 -16.12
N ARG A 168 -15.67 -10.03 -16.09
CA ARG A 168 -15.57 -10.87 -14.87
C ARG A 168 -14.11 -11.09 -14.41
N GLU A 169 -13.14 -10.63 -15.18
CA GLU A 169 -11.72 -10.82 -14.90
C GLU A 169 -11.21 -9.76 -13.94
N GLN A 170 -11.23 -10.11 -12.66
CA GLN A 170 -10.55 -9.37 -11.60
C GLN A 170 -9.22 -10.04 -11.30
N ARG A 171 -8.17 -9.24 -11.17
CA ARG A 171 -6.89 -9.69 -10.62
C ARG A 171 -6.70 -9.05 -9.25
N SER A 172 -6.20 -9.83 -8.30
CA SER A 172 -5.83 -9.30 -6.99
C SER A 172 -4.40 -9.71 -6.70
N THR A 173 -3.61 -8.77 -6.21
CA THR A 173 -2.24 -9.04 -5.76
C THR A 173 -2.06 -8.56 -4.34
N ALA A 174 -1.67 -9.48 -3.48
CA ALA A 174 -1.37 -9.20 -2.08
C ALA A 174 0.09 -8.76 -1.93
N VAL A 175 0.32 -7.75 -1.10
CA VAL A 175 1.64 -7.23 -0.74
C VAL A 175 1.71 -7.14 0.78
N GLU A 176 2.53 -7.98 1.40
CA GLU A 176 2.81 -7.91 2.84
C GLU A 176 3.90 -6.87 3.12
N LEU A 177 3.69 -6.03 4.13
CA LEU A 177 4.66 -5.02 4.55
C LEU A 177 5.53 -5.59 5.67
N VAL A 178 6.81 -5.81 5.39
CA VAL A 178 7.77 -6.44 6.32
C VAL A 178 8.92 -5.50 6.70
N ASP A 179 9.55 -5.68 7.86
CA ASP A 179 10.79 -4.95 8.17
C ASP A 179 11.96 -5.45 7.31
N GLY A 180 13.07 -4.72 7.35
CA GLY A 180 14.25 -5.05 6.56
C GLY A 180 14.91 -6.39 6.93
N SER A 181 14.75 -6.87 8.17
CA SER A 181 15.32 -8.14 8.61
C SER A 181 14.56 -9.31 8.00
N ARG A 182 13.22 -9.27 8.10
CA ARG A 182 12.33 -10.25 7.49
C ARG A 182 12.42 -10.23 5.96
N PHE A 183 12.46 -9.04 5.34
CA PHE A 183 12.68 -8.94 3.89
C PHE A 183 13.97 -9.64 3.45
N ARG A 184 15.07 -9.42 4.19
CA ARG A 184 16.36 -10.06 3.87
C ARG A 184 16.32 -11.57 4.03
N GLN A 185 15.60 -12.06 5.04
CA GLN A 185 15.42 -13.49 5.27
C GLN A 185 14.65 -14.15 4.11
N GLU A 186 13.58 -13.50 3.63
CA GLU A 186 12.71 -14.05 2.59
C GLU A 186 13.27 -13.85 1.18
N CYS A 187 13.86 -12.68 0.89
CA CYS A 187 14.27 -12.28 -0.45
C CYS A 187 15.80 -12.37 -0.69
N GLY A 188 16.61 -12.59 0.36
CA GLY A 188 18.07 -12.64 0.27
C GLY A 188 18.78 -11.29 0.06
N GLU A 189 18.02 -10.21 -0.14
CA GLU A 189 18.54 -8.87 -0.43
C GLU A 189 18.46 -7.92 0.77
N ARG A 190 19.31 -6.90 0.81
CA ARG A 190 19.22 -5.82 1.80
C ARG A 190 18.35 -4.69 1.26
N VAL A 191 17.58 -4.06 2.15
CA VAL A 191 16.86 -2.82 1.82
C VAL A 191 17.88 -1.70 1.59
N PRO A 192 17.87 -1.02 0.43
CA PRO A 192 18.74 0.13 0.19
C PRO A 192 18.47 1.25 1.20
N ALA A 193 19.49 2.02 1.59
CA ALA A 193 19.29 3.18 2.46
C ALA A 193 18.40 4.26 1.78
N PRO A 194 17.58 5.00 2.53
CA PRO A 194 16.80 6.12 1.98
C PRO A 194 17.73 7.16 1.37
N SER A 195 17.36 7.65 0.19
CA SER A 195 18.13 8.66 -0.51
C SER A 195 17.20 9.68 -1.19
N PRO A 196 17.03 10.88 -0.61
CA PRO A 196 16.24 11.93 -1.24
C PRO A 196 16.90 12.48 -2.51
N THR A 197 18.23 12.32 -2.65
CA THR A 197 19.02 12.87 -3.75
C THR A 197 19.09 11.97 -4.97
N VAL A 198 19.10 10.64 -4.79
CA VAL A 198 19.13 9.68 -5.91
C VAL A 198 17.78 9.59 -6.61
N TYR A 199 16.69 9.77 -5.87
CA TYR A 199 15.32 9.66 -6.39
C TYR A 199 14.64 11.00 -6.66
N GLY A 200 15.29 12.12 -6.35
CA GLY A 200 15.09 13.45 -6.98
C GLY A 200 13.67 14.02 -6.99
N GLY A 201 12.73 13.48 -6.20
CA GLY A 201 11.32 13.79 -6.35
C GLY A 201 10.77 13.32 -7.69
N TRP A 202 10.16 12.13 -7.69
CA TRP A 202 9.31 11.62 -8.77
C TRP A 202 10.04 11.32 -10.09
N ARG A 203 10.20 10.02 -10.38
CA ARG A 203 9.99 9.51 -11.74
C ARG A 203 8.73 8.66 -11.72
N LEU A 204 7.58 9.30 -11.92
CA LEU A 204 6.67 8.66 -12.87
C LEU A 204 7.40 8.81 -14.23
N PRO A 205 7.54 7.75 -15.04
CA PRO A 205 7.86 7.95 -16.45
C PRO A 205 6.85 8.93 -17.10
#